data_AF-A0A969QD05-F1
#
_entry.id   AF-A0A969QD05-F1
#
_cell.length_a   1.000
_cell.length_b   1.000
_cell.length_c   1.000
_cell.angle_alpha   90.00
_cell.angle_beta   90.00
_cell.angle_gamma   90.00
#
_symmetry.space_group_name_H-M   'P 1'
#
loop_
_entity.id
_entity.type
_entity.pdbx_description
1 polymer ?
#
loop_
_entity_poly.entity_id
_entity_poly.type
_entity_poly.pdbx_seq_one_letter_code
_entity_poly.pdbx_strand_id
1 'polypeptide(L)'
;MAASNKRQAREKARSAINKWALGFASVAWIPGSHYLMTGGDVTMVMQVGSIFDVDMDKTQAGAVFATIAAPLIGSKVAHSVLDFVPVFGWAAKSVVAGGVTKGVGEALIAYFNDCSNLPE
;
A
#
# COMPACT_ATOMS: atom_id res chain seq x y z
N MET A 1 -14.49 -7.56 -6.23
CA MET A 1 -15.11 -8.90 -6.17
C MET A 1 -14.31 -9.73 -5.22
N ALA A 2 -14.96 -10.21 -4.16
CA ALA A 2 -14.35 -11.08 -3.18
C ALA A 2 -13.77 -12.34 -3.83
N ALA A 3 -12.71 -12.88 -3.24
CA ALA A 3 -12.17 -14.17 -3.60
C ALA A 3 -13.02 -15.30 -3.03
N SER A 4 -12.91 -16.50 -3.60
CA SER A 4 -13.67 -17.67 -3.13
C SER A 4 -13.10 -18.27 -1.83
N ASN A 5 -11.82 -18.04 -1.54
CA ASN A 5 -11.14 -18.50 -0.33
C ASN A 5 -9.91 -17.62 -0.01
N LYS A 6 -9.33 -17.78 1.19
CA LYS A 6 -8.21 -16.97 1.66
C LYS A 6 -6.96 -17.17 0.81
N ARG A 7 -6.68 -18.38 0.31
CA ARG A 7 -5.55 -18.59 -0.61
C ARG A 7 -5.66 -17.71 -1.86
N GLN A 8 -6.82 -17.75 -2.52
CA GLN A 8 -7.07 -16.94 -3.72
C GLN A 8 -7.10 -15.44 -3.38
N ALA A 9 -7.61 -15.06 -2.19
CA ALA A 9 -7.61 -13.67 -1.74
C ALA A 9 -6.18 -13.11 -1.63
N ARG A 10 -5.26 -13.85 -1.00
CA ARG A 10 -3.84 -13.46 -0.88
C ARG A 10 -3.18 -13.27 -2.25
N GLU A 11 -3.42 -14.18 -3.19
CA GLU A 11 -2.87 -14.09 -4.56
C GLU A 11 -3.39 -12.86 -5.31
N LYS A 12 -4.72 -12.64 -5.29
CA LYS A 12 -5.36 -11.47 -5.92
C LYS A 12 -4.89 -10.16 -5.28
N ALA A 13 -4.82 -10.12 -3.95
CA ALA A 13 -4.35 -8.97 -3.20
C ALA A 13 -2.89 -8.63 -3.54
N ARG A 14 -1.97 -9.61 -3.56
CA ARG A 14 -0.58 -9.40 -3.98
C ARG A 14 -0.48 -8.84 -5.40
N SER A 15 -1.27 -9.38 -6.33
CA SER A 15 -1.32 -8.86 -7.70
C SER A 15 -1.79 -7.40 -7.75
N ALA A 16 -2.84 -7.05 -6.99
CA ALA A 16 -3.31 -5.67 -6.87
C ALA A 16 -2.25 -4.75 -6.25
N ILE A 17 -1.63 -5.16 -5.15
CA ILE A 17 -0.56 -4.42 -4.46
C ILE A 17 0.64 -4.20 -5.39
N ASN A 18 1.04 -5.20 -6.17
CA ASN A 18 2.13 -5.03 -7.14
C ASN A 18 1.80 -3.97 -8.20
N LYS A 19 0.55 -3.89 -8.66
CA LYS A 19 0.10 -2.84 -9.58
C LYS A 19 0.12 -1.46 -8.92
N TRP A 20 -0.35 -1.35 -7.69
CA TRP A 20 -0.26 -0.10 -6.91
C TRP A 20 1.19 0.34 -6.67
N ALA A 21 2.07 -0.60 -6.29
CA ALA A 21 3.48 -0.33 -6.08
C ALA A 21 4.15 0.19 -7.36
N LEU A 22 3.84 -0.39 -8.53
CA LEU A 22 4.32 0.10 -9.81
C LEU A 22 3.75 1.49 -10.15
N GLY A 23 2.45 1.71 -9.91
CA GLY A 23 1.79 2.98 -10.14
C GLY A 23 2.34 4.11 -9.26
N PHE A 24 2.60 3.85 -7.99
CA PHE A 24 3.22 4.83 -7.10
C PHE A 24 4.69 5.06 -7.43
N ALA A 25 5.44 4.00 -7.75
CA ALA A 25 6.82 4.15 -8.20
C ALA A 25 6.92 5.03 -9.46
N SER A 26 5.96 4.97 -10.39
CA SER A 26 6.02 5.75 -11.63
C SER A 26 5.73 7.25 -11.44
N VAL A 27 5.03 7.64 -10.37
CA VAL A 27 4.62 9.03 -10.12
C VAL A 27 5.34 9.70 -8.95
N ALA A 28 5.98 8.94 -8.04
CA ALA A 28 6.56 9.45 -6.79
C ALA A 28 7.68 10.50 -6.98
N TRP A 29 8.32 10.55 -8.15
CA TRP A 29 9.32 11.57 -8.47
C TRP A 29 8.70 12.93 -8.82
N ILE A 30 7.41 12.99 -9.15
CA ILE A 30 6.73 14.23 -9.54
C ILE A 30 6.47 15.08 -8.28
N PRO A 31 6.92 16.35 -8.25
CA PRO A 31 6.59 17.26 -7.15
C PRO A 31 5.08 17.37 -6.94
N GLY A 32 4.60 17.18 -5.71
CA GLY A 32 3.17 17.21 -5.39
C GLY A 32 2.41 15.89 -5.61
N SER A 33 3.06 14.84 -6.12
CA SER A 33 2.42 13.52 -6.31
C SER A 33 1.90 12.89 -5.01
N HIS A 34 2.42 13.30 -3.85
CA HIS A 34 1.99 12.79 -2.55
C HIS A 34 0.50 13.02 -2.26
N TYR A 35 -0.12 14.06 -2.81
CA TYR A 35 -1.57 14.27 -2.68
C TYR A 35 -2.37 13.19 -3.42
N LEU A 36 -1.92 12.83 -4.63
CA LEU A 36 -2.52 11.75 -5.41
C LEU A 36 -2.28 10.39 -4.75
N MET A 37 -1.05 10.15 -4.29
CA MET A 37 -0.67 8.90 -3.65
C MET A 37 -1.45 8.67 -2.35
N THR A 38 -1.64 9.71 -1.52
CA THR A 38 -2.45 9.61 -0.29
C THR A 38 -3.90 9.16 -0.60
N GLY A 39 -4.51 9.68 -1.66
CA GLY A 39 -5.83 9.20 -2.10
C GLY A 39 -5.80 7.76 -2.65
N GLY A 40 -4.71 7.42 -3.33
CA GLY A 40 -4.44 6.06 -3.82
C GLY A 40 -4.28 5.05 -2.67
N ASP A 41 -3.61 5.42 -1.58
CA ASP A 41 -3.39 4.56 -0.41
C ASP A 41 -4.72 4.08 0.19
N VAL A 42 -5.66 5.01 0.38
CA VAL A 42 -7.02 4.70 0.85
C VAL A 42 -7.73 3.77 -0.13
N THR A 43 -7.63 4.05 -1.43
CA THR A 43 -8.26 3.25 -2.48
C THR A 43 -7.68 1.83 -2.55
N MET A 44 -6.36 1.70 -2.36
CA MET A 44 -5.66 0.43 -2.28
C MET A 44 -6.16 -0.39 -1.09
N VAL A 45 -6.29 0.21 0.09
CA VAL A 45 -6.79 -0.47 1.30
C VAL A 45 -8.22 -1.00 1.08
N MET A 46 -9.11 -0.17 0.54
CA MET A 46 -10.48 -0.58 0.20
C MET A 46 -10.47 -1.73 -0.81
N GLN A 47 -9.63 -1.65 -1.85
CA GLN A 47 -9.53 -2.69 -2.86
C GLN A 47 -9.05 -4.02 -2.25
N VAL A 48 -8.01 -4.00 -1.42
CA VAL A 48 -7.51 -5.20 -0.75
C VAL A 48 -8.56 -5.77 0.20
N GLY A 49 -9.21 -4.93 1.01
CA GLY A 49 -10.32 -5.35 1.88
C GLY A 49 -11.44 -6.05 1.10
N SER A 50 -11.87 -5.46 -0.03
CA SER A 50 -12.91 -6.03 -0.87
C SER A 50 -12.55 -7.39 -1.51
N ILE A 51 -11.25 -7.69 -1.66
CA ILE A 51 -10.78 -9.00 -2.13
C ILE A 51 -10.95 -10.06 -1.04
N PHE A 52 -10.81 -9.66 0.23
CA PHE A 52 -11.00 -10.49 1.42
C PHE A 52 -12.44 -10.49 1.95
N ASP A 53 -13.40 -9.95 1.18
CA ASP A 53 -14.80 -9.83 1.59
C ASP A 53 -15.00 -8.96 2.85
N VAL A 54 -14.14 -7.93 3.01
CA VAL A 54 -14.24 -6.94 4.09
C VAL A 54 -14.58 -5.59 3.47
N ASP A 55 -15.84 -5.19 3.60
CA ASP A 55 -16.32 -3.88 3.16
C ASP A 55 -15.98 -2.79 4.20
N MET A 56 -15.58 -1.63 3.70
CA MET A 56 -15.27 -0.47 4.53
C MET A 56 -15.47 0.82 3.73
N ASP A 57 -15.77 1.92 4.44
CA ASP A 57 -15.79 3.24 3.83
C ASP A 57 -14.37 3.87 3.79
N LYS A 58 -14.25 5.04 3.15
CA LYS A 58 -12.98 5.76 3.00
C LYS A 58 -12.35 6.17 4.34
N THR A 59 -13.16 6.51 5.33
CA THR A 59 -12.70 6.92 6.66
C THR A 59 -12.08 5.72 7.38
N GLN A 60 -12.77 4.58 7.36
CA GLN A 60 -12.29 3.33 7.92
C GLN A 60 -11.01 2.86 7.22
N ALA A 61 -10.98 2.90 5.88
CA ALA A 61 -9.79 2.55 5.11
C ALA A 61 -8.59 3.46 5.42
N GLY A 62 -8.82 4.76 5.59
CA GLY A 62 -7.79 5.71 6.02
C GLY A 62 -7.24 5.40 7.42
N ALA A 63 -8.11 5.02 8.37
CA ALA A 63 -7.70 4.64 9.71
C ALA A 63 -6.88 3.34 9.73
N VAL A 64 -7.31 2.32 8.98
CA VAL A 64 -6.58 1.06 8.80
C VAL A 64 -5.19 1.34 8.20
N PHE A 65 -5.14 2.14 7.12
CA PHE A 65 -3.88 2.52 6.50
C PHE A 65 -2.96 3.23 7.48
N ALA A 66 -3.44 4.25 8.20
CA ALA A 66 -2.62 5.00 9.15
C ALA A 66 -2.03 4.10 10.24
N THR A 67 -2.81 3.14 10.73
CA THR A 67 -2.39 2.18 11.76
C THR A 67 -1.30 1.23 11.24
N ILE A 68 -1.44 0.73 10.01
CA ILE A 68 -0.51 -0.23 9.41
C ILE A 68 0.76 0.45 8.87
N ALA A 69 0.61 1.62 8.25
CA ALA A 69 1.69 2.30 7.55
C ALA A 69 2.63 3.08 8.49
N ALA A 70 2.14 3.58 9.63
CA ALA A 70 2.94 4.34 10.59
C ALA A 70 4.29 3.69 10.96
N PRO A 71 4.37 2.41 11.39
CA PRO A 71 5.65 1.78 11.73
C PRO A 71 6.58 1.58 10.51
N LEU A 72 6.02 1.41 9.32
CA LEU A 72 6.77 1.15 8.08
C LEU A 72 7.34 2.43 7.46
N ILE A 73 6.65 3.56 7.61
CA ILE A 73 7.11 4.87 7.13
C ILE A 73 8.11 5.46 8.12
N GLY A 74 7.83 5.40 9.43
CA GLY A 74 8.72 5.95 10.47
C GLY A 74 10.12 5.33 10.46
N SER A 75 10.23 4.04 10.18
CA SER A 75 11.51 3.32 10.11
C SER A 75 12.36 3.67 8.87
N LYS A 76 11.75 4.11 7.76
CA LYS A 76 12.48 4.45 6.52
C LYS A 76 12.91 5.92 6.46
N VAL A 77 12.13 6.83 7.05
CA VAL A 77 12.46 8.27 7.11
C VAL A 77 13.75 8.51 7.92
N ALA A 78 14.04 7.66 8.92
CA ALA A 78 15.28 7.73 9.71
C ALA A 78 16.57 7.59 8.88
N HIS A 79 16.49 7.15 7.62
CA HIS A 79 17.63 6.92 6.73
C HIS A 79 17.76 7.93 5.57
N SER A 80 16.94 8.99 5.49
CA SER A 80 16.96 9.91 4.33
C SER A 80 18.09 10.96 4.37
N VAL A 81 19.33 10.53 4.14
CA VAL A 81 20.44 11.38 3.70
C VAL A 81 20.39 11.63 2.17
N LEU A 82 19.47 10.97 1.46
CA LEU A 82 19.42 10.91 0.00
C LEU A 82 18.55 11.98 -0.67
N ASP A 83 17.80 12.78 0.10
CA ASP A 83 16.95 13.86 -0.45
C ASP A 83 17.74 15.07 -1.01
N PHE A 84 19.06 15.14 -0.76
CA PHE A 84 19.86 16.34 -1.07
C PHE A 84 20.49 16.36 -2.48
N VAL A 85 20.45 15.27 -3.25
CA VAL A 85 21.04 15.20 -4.60
C VAL A 85 19.94 15.16 -5.68
N PRO A 86 19.77 16.22 -6.49
CA PRO A 86 18.81 16.22 -7.60
C PRO A 86 19.11 15.09 -8.59
N VAL A 87 18.05 14.50 -9.17
CA VAL A 87 18.07 13.32 -10.07
C VAL A 87 18.25 11.96 -9.34
N PHE A 88 19.34 11.73 -8.61
CA PHE A 88 19.54 10.46 -7.88
C PHE A 88 18.54 10.30 -6.72
N GLY A 89 18.27 11.37 -5.97
CA GLY A 89 17.24 11.38 -4.93
C GLY A 89 15.82 11.17 -5.47
N TRP A 90 15.58 11.43 -6.76
CA TRP A 90 14.26 11.34 -7.38
C TRP A 90 13.96 9.92 -7.86
N ALA A 91 14.95 9.24 -8.46
CA ALA A 91 14.86 7.81 -8.74
C ALA A 91 14.77 6.98 -7.43
N ALA A 92 15.48 7.41 -6.38
CA ALA A 92 15.38 6.81 -5.06
C ALA A 92 13.94 6.90 -4.51
N LYS A 93 13.22 8.01 -4.71
CA LYS A 93 11.81 8.15 -4.32
C LYS A 93 10.89 7.13 -4.99
N SER A 94 11.09 6.85 -6.28
CA SER A 94 10.33 5.81 -6.99
C SER A 94 10.56 4.41 -6.43
N VAL A 95 11.82 4.06 -6.16
CA VAL A 95 12.18 2.75 -5.57
C VAL A 95 11.64 2.64 -4.14
N VAL A 96 11.81 3.69 -3.33
CA VAL A 96 11.31 3.75 -1.96
C VAL A 96 9.78 3.66 -1.94
N ALA A 97 9.08 4.40 -2.80
CA ALA A 97 7.62 4.34 -2.91
C ALA A 97 7.15 2.92 -3.21
N GLY A 98 7.66 2.30 -4.28
CA GLY A 98 7.29 0.92 -4.61
C GLY A 98 7.60 -0.07 -3.49
N GLY A 99 8.74 0.09 -2.81
CA GLY A 99 9.11 -0.74 -1.67
C GLY A 99 8.23 -0.54 -0.43
N VAL A 100 7.86 0.70 -0.12
CA VAL A 100 6.92 1.03 0.96
C VAL A 100 5.55 0.44 0.66
N THR A 101 5.02 0.64 -0.54
CA THR A 101 3.71 0.11 -0.94
C THR A 101 3.65 -1.40 -0.83
N LYS A 102 4.70 -2.11 -1.24
CA LYS A 102 4.77 -3.57 -1.06
C LYS A 102 4.80 -3.96 0.41
N GLY A 103 5.58 -3.26 1.24
CA GLY A 103 5.64 -3.52 2.68
C GLY A 103 4.28 -3.31 3.37
N VAL A 104 3.62 -2.18 3.09
CA VAL A 104 2.27 -1.90 3.60
C VAL A 104 1.27 -2.91 3.07
N GLY A 105 1.37 -3.28 1.78
CA GLY A 105 0.49 -4.26 1.16
C GLY A 105 0.55 -5.65 1.79
N GLU A 106 1.75 -6.16 2.09
CA GLU A 106 1.87 -7.44 2.79
C GLU A 106 1.28 -7.38 4.21
N ALA A 107 1.45 -6.24 4.91
CA ALA A 107 0.81 -6.04 6.21
C ALA A 107 -0.72 -5.96 6.11
N LEU A 108 -1.26 -5.33 5.07
CA LEU A 108 -2.70 -5.32 4.78
C LEU A 108 -3.23 -6.71 4.47
N ILE A 109 -2.49 -7.51 3.70
CA ILE A 109 -2.84 -8.92 3.44
C ILE A 109 -2.95 -9.69 4.75
N ALA A 110 -1.97 -9.55 5.65
CA ALA A 110 -2.01 -10.22 6.95
C ALA A 110 -3.22 -9.77 7.78
N TYR A 111 -3.44 -8.46 7.87
CA TYR A 111 -4.58 -7.88 8.59
C TYR A 111 -5.92 -8.39 8.07
N PHE A 112 -6.18 -8.31 6.76
CA PHE A 112 -7.46 -8.72 6.19
C PHE A 112 -7.63 -10.23 6.13
N ASN A 113 -6.54 -10.99 6.05
CA ASN A 113 -6.61 -12.44 6.19
C ASN A 113 -7.20 -12.87 7.54
N ASP A 114 -6.85 -12.14 8.60
CA ASP A 114 -7.30 -12.45 9.96
C ASP A 114 -8.72 -11.94 10.22
N CYS A 115 -9.12 -10.84 9.58
CA CYS A 115 -10.48 -10.31 9.66
C CYS A 115 -11.51 -11.02 8.76
N SER A 116 -11.06 -11.76 7.74
CA SER A 116 -11.92 -12.34 6.71
C SER A 116 -12.63 -13.62 7.17
N ASN A 117 -13.92 -13.72 6.84
CA ASN A 117 -14.72 -14.93 7.01
C ASN A 117 -14.65 -15.90 5.82
N LEU A 118 -13.79 -15.62 4.83
CA LEU A 118 -13.60 -16.54 3.69
C LEU A 118 -13.10 -17.90 4.19
N PRO A 119 -13.53 -19.01 3.55
CA PRO A 119 -12.94 -20.31 3.82
C PRO A 119 -11.45 -20.30 3.45
N GLU A 120 -10.66 -21.20 4.03
CA GLU A 120 -9.21 -21.30 3.76
C GLU A 120 -8.86 -21.57 2.29
#